data_AF-A0A7K0TRI4-F1
#
_entry.id   AF-A0A7K0TRI4-F1
#
_cell.length_a   1.000
_cell.length_b   1.000
_cell.length_c   1.000
_cell.angle_alpha   90.00
_cell.angle_beta   90.00
_cell.angle_gamma   90.00
#
_symmetry.space_group_name_H-M   'P 1'
#
loop_
_entity.id
_entity.type
_entity.pdbx_description
1 polymer ?
#
loop_
_entity_poly.entity_id
_entity_poly.type
_entity_poly.pdbx_seq_one_letter_code
_entity_poly.pdbx_strand_id
1 'polypeptide(L)'
;MKKTLPGLALIAAVVAVAFEIHNLQPAISPLALCVAFGFLIANFASWPSFASDGTALASKKLMRIGVALLGAQVSVISLKAIGIKGVITVILVVSFTIFGILGLSKL
;
A
#
# COMPACT_ATOMS: atom_id res chain seq x y z
N MET A 1 -4.76 -24.16 -4.91
CA MET A 1 -4.39 -22.95 -5.68
C MET A 1 -5.47 -22.42 -6.64
N LYS A 2 -6.60 -23.12 -6.89
CA LYS A 2 -7.67 -22.65 -7.80
C LYS A 2 -8.71 -21.68 -7.18
N LYS A 3 -8.75 -21.53 -5.85
CA LYS A 3 -9.73 -20.67 -5.13
C LYS A 3 -9.34 -19.20 -5.00
N THR A 4 -8.04 -18.85 -5.10
CA THR A 4 -7.54 -17.48 -4.89
C THR A 4 -7.58 -16.61 -6.16
N LEU A 5 -7.64 -17.24 -7.34
CA LEU A 5 -7.69 -16.58 -8.64
C LEU A 5 -8.91 -15.66 -8.82
N PRO A 6 -10.15 -16.07 -8.50
CA PRO A 6 -11.31 -15.19 -8.68
C PRO A 6 -11.27 -13.96 -7.76
N GLY A 7 -10.78 -14.11 -6.53
CA GLY A 7 -10.62 -12.97 -5.61
C GLY A 7 -9.56 -11.98 -6.09
N LEU A 8 -8.44 -12.46 -6.63
CA LEU A 8 -7.39 -11.61 -7.17
C LEU A 8 -7.83 -10.90 -8.47
N ALA A 9 -8.59 -11.59 -9.32
CA ALA A 9 -9.18 -11.01 -10.53
C ALA A 9 -10.18 -9.88 -10.21
N LEU A 10 -10.99 -10.05 -9.15
CA LEU A 10 -11.92 -9.02 -8.70
C LEU A 10 -11.18 -7.77 -8.20
N ILE A 11 -10.10 -7.94 -7.42
CA ILE A 11 -9.24 -6.83 -6.99
C ILE A 11 -8.62 -6.14 -8.22
N ALA A 12 -8.11 -6.91 -9.19
CA ALA A 12 -7.53 -6.37 -10.41
C ALA A 12 -8.56 -5.57 -11.24
N ALA A 13 -9.81 -6.02 -11.31
CA ALA A 13 -10.88 -5.30 -11.99
C ALA A 13 -11.19 -3.95 -11.32
N VAL A 14 -11.29 -3.91 -9.99
CA VAL A 14 -11.50 -2.65 -9.25
C VAL A 14 -10.34 -1.68 -9.46
N VAL A 15 -9.11 -2.19 -9.43
CA VAL A 15 -7.91 -1.37 -9.70
C VAL A 15 -7.91 -0.86 -11.14
N ALA A 16 -8.27 -1.69 -12.13
CA ALA A 16 -8.35 -1.26 -13.53
C ALA A 16 -9.34 -0.11 -13.70
N VAL A 17 -10.54 -0.21 -13.11
CA VAL A 17 -11.53 0.87 -13.12
C VAL A 17 -10.99 2.15 -12.47
N ALA A 18 -10.28 2.03 -11.34
CA ALA A 18 -9.68 3.20 -10.69
C ALA A 18 -8.61 3.89 -11.56
N PHE A 19 -7.81 3.12 -12.31
CA PHE A 19 -6.83 3.65 -13.27
C PHE A 19 -7.49 4.30 -14.49
N GLU A 20 -8.58 3.71 -14.99
CA GLU A 20 -9.36 4.28 -16.09
C GLU A 20 -9.94 5.65 -15.71
N ILE A 21 -10.46 5.77 -14.48
CA ILE A 21 -10.98 7.03 -13.94
C ILE A 21 -9.85 8.06 -13.74
N HIS A 22 -8.68 7.62 -13.28
CA HIS A 22 -7.53 8.50 -13.13
C HIS A 22 -7.08 9.11 -14.46
N ASN A 23 -7.12 8.36 -15.57
CA ASN A 23 -6.80 8.90 -16.91
C ASN A 23 -7.72 10.05 -17.33
N LEU A 24 -8.96 10.08 -16.85
CA LEU A 24 -9.92 11.15 -17.13
C LEU A 24 -9.78 12.35 -16.19
N GLN A 25 -9.31 12.14 -14.95
CA GLN A 25 -9.10 13.19 -13.95
C GLN A 25 -7.77 12.99 -13.20
N PRO A 26 -6.65 13.47 -13.76
CA PRO A 26 -5.30 13.29 -13.18
C PRO A 26 -5.12 13.96 -11.81
N ALA A 27 -6.04 14.86 -11.43
CA ALA A 27 -6.02 15.51 -10.12
C ALA A 27 -6.25 14.53 -8.95
N ILE A 28 -6.84 13.37 -9.19
CA ILE A 28 -7.13 12.38 -8.15
C ILE A 28 -6.16 11.20 -8.27
N SER A 29 -5.36 10.96 -7.23
CA SER A 29 -4.45 9.81 -7.17
C SER A 29 -5.22 8.49 -7.32
N PRO A 30 -4.76 7.55 -8.16
CA PRO A 30 -5.35 6.20 -8.27
C PRO A 30 -5.42 5.49 -6.92
N LEU A 31 -4.46 5.75 -6.03
CA LEU A 31 -4.42 5.16 -4.69
C LEU A 31 -5.59 5.65 -3.83
N ALA A 32 -5.91 6.94 -3.89
CA ALA A 32 -7.03 7.52 -3.17
C ALA A 32 -8.36 6.93 -3.68
N LEU A 33 -8.50 6.77 -5.01
CA LEU A 33 -9.66 6.11 -5.61
C LEU A 33 -9.79 4.65 -5.18
N CYS A 34 -8.71 3.88 -5.21
CA CYS A 34 -8.71 2.50 -4.73
C CYS A 34 -9.14 2.38 -3.26
N VAL A 35 -8.65 3.28 -2.39
CA VAL A 35 -9.06 3.32 -0.96
C VAL A 35 -10.53 3.71 -0.83
N ALA A 36 -10.98 4.71 -1.58
CA ALA A 36 -12.38 5.14 -1.57
C ALA A 36 -13.32 4.02 -2.05
N PHE A 37 -12.99 3.35 -3.17
CA PHE A 37 -13.74 2.18 -3.64
C PHE A 37 -13.70 1.04 -2.62
N GLY A 38 -12.55 0.75 -2.03
CA GLY A 38 -12.44 -0.25 -0.96
C GLY A 38 -13.36 0.06 0.21
N PHE A 39 -13.43 1.34 0.61
CA PHE A 39 -14.31 1.82 1.67
C PHE A 39 -15.79 1.73 1.28
N LEU A 40 -16.16 2.17 0.07
CA LEU A 40 -17.51 2.06 -0.49
C LEU A 40 -17.97 0.61 -0.53
N ILE A 41 -17.15 -0.29 -1.06
CA ILE A 41 -17.48 -1.71 -1.13
C ILE A 41 -17.59 -2.28 0.28
N ALA A 42 -16.68 -1.99 1.20
CA ALA A 42 -16.74 -2.49 2.58
C ALA A 42 -17.98 -1.99 3.37
N ASN A 43 -18.49 -0.80 3.06
CA ASN A 43 -19.64 -0.22 3.75
C ASN A 43 -20.98 -0.58 3.08
N PHE A 44 -21.04 -0.69 1.76
CA PHE A 44 -22.30 -0.89 1.02
C PHE A 44 -22.50 -2.33 0.52
N ALA A 45 -21.45 -3.17 0.45
CA ALA A 45 -21.53 -4.52 -0.07
C ALA A 45 -20.80 -5.53 0.82
N SER A 46 -21.38 -6.72 0.99
CA SER A 46 -20.71 -7.80 1.71
C SER A 46 -19.70 -8.49 0.79
N TRP A 47 -18.44 -8.59 1.23
CA TRP A 47 -17.39 -9.18 0.42
C TRP A 47 -17.66 -10.67 0.18
N PRO A 48 -17.66 -11.16 -1.07
CA PRO A 48 -17.97 -12.56 -1.35
C PRO A 48 -16.97 -13.52 -0.68
N SER A 49 -17.44 -14.66 -0.18
CA SER A 49 -16.59 -15.62 0.54
C SER A 49 -15.42 -16.14 -0.31
N PHE A 50 -15.60 -16.26 -1.63
CA PHE A 50 -14.54 -16.64 -2.57
C PHE A 50 -13.47 -15.55 -2.79
N ALA A 51 -13.83 -14.29 -2.53
CA ALA A 51 -12.92 -13.16 -2.68
C ALA A 51 -12.08 -12.92 -1.42
N SER A 52 -12.49 -13.49 -0.28
CA SER A 52 -11.74 -13.49 0.99
C SER A 52 -10.37 -14.17 0.87
N ASP A 53 -10.31 -15.32 0.19
CA ASP A 53 -9.04 -16.03 -0.02
C ASP A 53 -8.05 -15.23 -0.89
N GLY A 54 -8.59 -14.49 -1.88
CA GLY A 54 -7.80 -13.62 -2.77
C GLY A 54 -7.30 -12.36 -2.07
N THR A 55 -8.14 -11.69 -1.28
CA THR A 55 -7.74 -10.52 -0.49
C THR A 55 -6.74 -10.90 0.59
N ALA A 56 -6.89 -12.05 1.25
CA ALA A 56 -5.93 -12.54 2.23
C ALA A 56 -4.54 -12.77 1.63
N LEU A 57 -4.47 -13.32 0.41
CA LEU A 57 -3.21 -13.49 -0.31
C LEU A 57 -2.58 -12.14 -0.68
N ALA A 58 -3.38 -11.20 -1.18
CA ALA A 58 -2.92 -9.86 -1.55
C ALA A 58 -2.38 -9.09 -0.33
N SER A 59 -3.15 -9.01 0.75
CA SER A 59 -2.81 -8.26 1.96
C SER A 59 -1.60 -8.83 2.70
N LYS A 60 -1.30 -10.13 2.57
CA LYS A 60 -0.11 -10.72 3.21
C LYS A 60 1.07 -10.85 2.27
N LYS A 61 0.93 -11.61 1.19
CA LYS A 61 2.06 -11.99 0.33
C LYS A 61 2.45 -10.84 -0.58
N LEU A 62 1.46 -10.26 -1.26
CA LEU A 62 1.70 -9.19 -2.23
C LEU A 62 2.16 -7.90 -1.51
N MET A 63 1.54 -7.56 -0.37
CA MET A 63 1.97 -6.43 0.45
C MET A 63 3.41 -6.60 0.97
N ARG A 64 3.79 -7.80 1.46
CA ARG A 64 5.16 -8.05 1.92
C ARG A 64 6.18 -7.95 0.78
N ILE A 65 5.86 -8.50 -0.39
CA ILE A 65 6.72 -8.38 -1.57
C ILE A 65 6.85 -6.90 -1.97
N GLY A 66 5.74 -6.16 -2.02
CA GLY A 66 5.72 -4.74 -2.35
C GLY A 66 6.56 -3.91 -1.38
N VAL A 67 6.37 -4.07 -0.07
CA VAL A 67 7.16 -3.35 0.95
C VAL A 67 8.64 -3.74 0.90
N ALA A 68 8.97 -5.02 0.67
CA ALA A 68 10.36 -5.44 0.53
C ALA A 68 11.03 -4.82 -0.71
N LEU A 69 10.33 -4.81 -1.85
CA LEU A 69 10.81 -4.19 -3.09
C LEU A 69 10.94 -2.67 -2.97
N LEU A 70 9.94 -2.00 -2.37
CA LEU A 70 9.99 -0.57 -2.11
C LEU A 70 11.14 -0.23 -1.16
N GLY A 71 11.32 -1.00 -0.09
CA GLY A 71 12.45 -0.84 0.83
C GLY A 71 13.79 -1.00 0.12
N ALA A 72 13.93 -2.01 -0.75
CA ALA A 72 15.13 -2.21 -1.56
C ALA A 72 15.36 -1.05 -2.54
N GLN A 73 14.33 -0.61 -3.27
CA GLN A 73 14.38 0.48 -4.23
C GLN A 73 14.79 1.80 -3.53
N VAL A 74 14.10 2.15 -2.45
CA VAL A 74 14.38 3.37 -1.67
C VAL A 74 15.79 3.32 -1.09
N SER A 75 16.21 2.19 -0.53
CA SER A 75 17.56 2.05 0.04
C SER A 75 18.63 2.21 -1.02
N VAL A 76 18.52 1.51 -2.16
CA VAL A 76 19.53 1.57 -3.23
C VAL A 76 19.60 2.97 -3.85
N ILE A 77 18.46 3.60 -4.13
CA ILE A 77 18.42 4.95 -4.70
C ILE A 77 18.96 5.99 -3.70
N SER A 78 18.57 5.90 -2.43
CA SER A 78 19.02 6.84 -1.38
C SER A 78 20.52 6.68 -1.08
N LEU A 79 21.02 5.44 -1.03
CA LEU A 79 22.45 5.16 -0.85
C LEU A 79 23.27 5.71 -2.03
N LYS A 80 22.77 5.59 -3.26
CA LYS A 80 23.46 6.11 -4.45
C LYS A 80 23.43 7.63 -4.52
N ALA A 81 22.31 8.27 -4.17
CA ALA A 81 22.14 9.71 -4.28
C ALA A 81 22.82 10.50 -3.14
N ILE A 82 22.89 9.93 -1.93
CA ILE A 82 23.26 10.68 -0.71
C ILE A 82 24.45 10.03 0.04
N GLY A 83 24.71 8.72 -0.15
CA GLY A 83 25.74 7.99 0.59
C GLY A 83 25.48 7.92 2.10
N ILE A 84 26.55 7.88 2.91
CA ILE A 84 26.49 7.78 4.39
C ILE A 84 25.61 8.87 5.02
N LYS A 85 25.55 10.07 4.42
CA LYS A 85 24.71 11.18 4.89
C LYS A 85 23.22 10.83 4.88
N GLY A 86 22.74 10.12 3.85
CA GLY A 86 21.33 9.73 3.76
C GLY A 86 20.94 8.75 4.86
N VAL A 87 21.84 7.82 5.19
CA VAL A 87 21.63 6.85 6.28
C VAL A 87 21.47 7.58 7.63
N ILE A 88 22.35 8.54 7.92
CA ILE A 88 22.28 9.33 9.16
C ILE A 88 20.95 10.11 9.24
N THR A 89 20.53 10.75 8.15
CA THR A 89 19.25 11.47 8.11
C THR A 89 18.05 10.56 8.35
N VAL A 90 18.02 9.37 7.75
CA VAL A 90 16.95 8.39 7.97
C VAL A 90 16.92 7.95 9.44
N ILE A 91 18.07 7.61 10.03
CA ILE A 91 18.16 7.22 11.45
C ILE A 91 17.61 8.33 12.35
N LEU A 92 17.99 9.58 12.09
CA LEU A 92 17.58 10.72 12.89
C LEU A 92 16.07 10.98 12.77
N VAL A 93 15.52 11.02 11.55
CA VAL A 93 14.08 11.24 11.30
C VAL A 93 13.24 10.12 11.88
N VAL A 94 13.62 8.85 11.68
CA VAL A 94 12.88 7.70 12.21
C VAL A 94 12.93 7.69 13.72
N SER A 95 14.09 7.93 14.33
CA SER A 95 14.22 8.02 15.79
C SER A 95 13.32 9.13 16.33
N PHE A 96 13.42 10.34 15.77
CA PHE A 96 12.63 11.47 16.21
C PHE A 96 11.12 11.22 16.07
N THR A 97 10.69 10.59 14.97
CA THR A 97 9.29 10.23 14.75
C THR A 97 8.79 9.22 15.78
N ILE A 98 9.56 8.16 16.04
CA ILE A 98 9.20 7.13 17.03
C ILE A 98 9.14 7.73 18.43
N PHE A 99 10.19 8.45 18.86
CA PHE A 99 10.22 9.09 20.18
C PHE A 99 9.15 10.17 20.32
N GLY A 100 8.86 10.93 19.26
CA GLY A 100 7.79 11.93 19.25
C GLY A 100 6.42 11.31 19.44
N ILE A 101 6.10 10.24 18.70
CA ILE A 101 4.83 9.51 18.84
C ILE A 101 4.71 8.87 20.23
N LEU A 102 5.77 8.23 20.73
CA LEU A 102 5.77 7.61 22.06
C LEU A 102 5.64 8.64 23.19
N GLY A 103 6.24 9.82 23.04
CA GLY A 103 6.08 10.93 23.98
C GLY A 103 4.66 11.47 23.99
N LEU A 104 4.06 11.63 22.80
CA LEU A 104 2.69 12.11 22.66
C LEU A 104 1.67 11.10 23.17
N SER A 105 1.90 9.80 22.98
CA SER A 105 1.03 8.73 23.48
C SER A 105 1.06 8.56 25.00
N LYS A 106 2.01 9.19 25.69
CA LYS A 106 2.11 9.18 27.16
C LYS A 106 1.55 10.45 27.82
N LEU A 107 1.21 11.48 27.04
CA LEU A 107 0.42 12.63 27.50
C LEU A 107 -1.08 12.28 27.48
#